data_AF-A0A558NPW4-F1
#
_entry.id   AF-A0A558NPW4-F1
#
_cell.length_a   1.000
_cell.length_b   1.000
_cell.length_c   1.000
_cell.angle_alpha   90.00
_cell.angle_beta   90.00
_cell.angle_gamma   90.00
#
_symmetry.space_group_name_H-M   'P 1'
#
loop_
_entity.id
_entity.type
_entity.pdbx_description
1 polymer ?
#
loop_
_entity_poly.entity_id
_entity_poly.type
_entity_poly.pdbx_seq_one_letter_code
_entity_poly.pdbx_strand_id
1 'polypeptide(L)'
;MLAACNGNNKATLAEVRPIGKIGTNTPTYVFKSSAGGKINYRGSCRSDKRYAHRGVNKIYFTRLKEGIYSDCSLQLIDDSGNSSEILYISTFEIDAPKRLFETHSFIEYHDGSGPEEIYLETRTVNFNDYGMITAYSREIKKKAEGWSGRDTSAYKQQNTYREDGKILSSLRDGDDDGIFEQQTSWEYSPDGSIAQIITRNLISGEISETETHNYSNAGRNLLIEWHNSNGDLIKTKTYTYDWHGNTLEVADDDYADGIIDWREVSTFDQNDNQISRQLYRRQQGSETPTESCSYRYDHYPRLIKSNCNNSWGTSETIYTYGRSESGSFIKTVSFNNGELSGTDIEYQNQRGQTVRLESFYEEDNGPTFTFSYDELGNFSRTEFEFRTTSITITFQYEY
;
A
#
# COMPACT_ATOMS: atom_id res chain seq x y z
N MET A 1 -49.96 19.58 -22.75
CA MET A 1 -49.20 19.69 -21.48
C MET A 1 -48.64 18.31 -21.16
N LEU A 2 -47.38 18.05 -21.50
CA LEU A 2 -46.62 16.98 -20.85
C LEU A 2 -45.92 17.63 -19.65
N ALA A 3 -46.24 17.16 -18.45
CA ALA A 3 -45.60 17.61 -17.23
C ALA A 3 -44.11 17.22 -17.28
N ALA A 4 -43.25 18.24 -17.20
CA ALA A 4 -41.84 18.03 -16.90
C ALA A 4 -41.75 17.43 -15.49
N CYS A 5 -41.21 16.22 -15.37
CA CYS A 5 -40.68 15.75 -14.10
C CYS A 5 -39.40 16.54 -13.78
N ASN A 6 -39.55 17.79 -13.33
CA ASN A 6 -38.51 18.52 -12.60
C ASN A 6 -38.38 17.89 -11.21
N GLY A 7 -37.76 16.71 -11.15
CA GLY A 7 -37.29 16.15 -9.90
C GLY A 7 -35.95 16.78 -9.55
N ASN A 8 -35.97 17.85 -8.74
CA ASN A 8 -34.83 18.29 -7.93
C ASN A 8 -34.48 17.21 -6.89
N ASN A 9 -34.10 16.00 -7.33
CA ASN A 9 -33.64 14.95 -6.42
C ASN A 9 -32.20 15.25 -6.03
N LYS A 10 -32.06 16.15 -5.07
CA LYS A 10 -30.82 16.47 -4.37
C LYS A 10 -30.13 15.18 -3.96
N ALA A 11 -28.84 15.05 -4.28
CA ALA A 11 -28.07 13.89 -3.87
C ALA A 11 -28.12 13.71 -2.34
N THR A 12 -28.12 12.47 -1.87
CA THR A 12 -28.09 12.13 -0.45
C THR A 12 -26.86 11.30 -0.13
N LEU A 13 -26.29 11.56 1.05
CA LEU A 13 -25.18 10.83 1.63
C LEU A 13 -25.64 10.15 2.91
N ALA A 14 -25.15 8.94 3.17
CA ALA A 14 -25.42 8.21 4.41
C ALA A 14 -24.17 7.48 4.90
N GLU A 15 -23.85 7.62 6.18
CA GLU A 15 -22.80 6.81 6.81
C GLU A 15 -23.18 5.32 6.74
N VAL A 16 -22.24 4.47 6.31
CA VAL A 16 -22.46 3.02 6.30
C VAL A 16 -22.08 2.43 7.65
N ARG A 17 -20.95 2.87 8.20
CA ARG A 17 -20.46 2.46 9.52
C ARG A 17 -19.60 3.58 10.12
N PRO A 18 -19.75 3.89 11.43
CA PRO A 18 -18.85 4.82 12.11
C PRO A 18 -17.41 4.28 12.15
N ILE A 19 -16.44 5.18 12.26
CA ILE A 19 -15.01 4.82 12.38
C ILE A 19 -14.75 4.21 13.77
N GLY A 20 -15.24 4.86 14.83
CA GLY A 20 -15.03 4.42 16.21
C GLY A 20 -13.63 4.76 16.73
N LYS A 21 -13.09 3.93 17.62
CA LYS A 21 -11.72 4.06 18.12
C LYS A 21 -10.78 3.17 17.28
N ILE A 22 -9.68 3.72 16.76
CA ILE A 22 -8.75 3.00 15.88
C ILE A 22 -7.29 3.24 16.27
N GLY A 23 -6.46 2.25 15.97
CA GLY A 23 -5.03 2.22 16.29
C GLY A 23 -4.11 2.83 15.22
N THR A 24 -4.68 3.49 14.21
CA THR A 24 -3.95 3.97 13.03
C THR A 24 -4.28 5.42 12.71
N ASN A 25 -3.31 6.14 12.15
CA ASN A 25 -3.43 7.57 11.84
C ASN A 25 -4.05 7.88 10.46
N THR A 26 -4.45 6.86 9.68
CA THR A 26 -5.09 7.03 8.36
C THR A 26 -6.46 6.35 8.35
N PRO A 27 -7.48 6.97 8.99
CA PRO A 27 -8.78 6.35 9.11
C PRO A 27 -9.42 6.05 7.76
N THR A 28 -10.04 4.89 7.67
CA THR A 28 -10.88 4.51 6.52
C THR A 28 -12.33 4.85 6.82
N TYR A 29 -13.00 5.53 5.88
CA TYR A 29 -14.42 5.88 6.01
C TYR A 29 -15.26 5.29 4.87
N VAL A 30 -16.44 4.79 5.21
CA VAL A 30 -17.37 4.18 4.26
C VAL A 30 -18.74 4.85 4.35
N PHE A 31 -19.21 5.36 3.21
CA PHE A 31 -20.50 6.03 3.08
C PHE A 31 -21.24 5.60 1.81
N LYS A 32 -22.54 5.78 1.77
CA LYS A 32 -23.38 5.61 0.57
C LYS A 32 -23.71 6.96 -0.03
N SER A 33 -23.74 7.02 -1.36
CA SER A 33 -24.22 8.17 -2.12
C SER A 33 -25.35 7.76 -3.06
N SER A 34 -26.38 8.59 -3.21
CA SER A 34 -27.46 8.36 -4.18
C SER A 34 -27.06 8.71 -5.62
N ALA A 35 -25.96 9.43 -5.82
CA ALA A 35 -25.48 9.90 -7.12
C ALA A 35 -23.94 9.96 -7.19
N GLY A 36 -23.38 10.08 -8.39
CA GLY A 36 -21.99 10.49 -8.58
C GLY A 36 -21.82 11.99 -8.32
N GLY A 37 -20.62 12.41 -7.95
CA GLY A 37 -20.34 13.84 -7.78
C GLY A 37 -19.04 14.15 -7.04
N LYS A 38 -18.73 15.44 -6.95
CA LYS A 38 -17.55 15.96 -6.24
C LYS A 38 -17.78 15.94 -4.73
N ILE A 39 -16.80 15.44 -3.98
CA ILE A 39 -16.80 15.42 -2.51
C ILE A 39 -16.14 16.70 -1.98
N ASN A 40 -16.83 17.37 -1.06
CA ASN A 40 -16.32 18.47 -0.28
C ASN A 40 -16.12 18.01 1.17
N TYR A 41 -14.87 18.01 1.60
CA TYR A 41 -14.46 17.71 2.98
C TYR A 41 -14.51 18.97 3.84
N ARG A 42 -14.98 18.84 5.08
CA ARG A 42 -15.06 19.93 6.07
C ARG A 42 -14.53 19.45 7.43
N GLY A 43 -14.20 20.41 8.30
CA GLY A 43 -13.57 20.13 9.60
C GLY A 43 -12.11 19.73 9.45
N SER A 44 -11.65 18.79 10.28
CA SER A 44 -10.26 18.34 10.34
C SER A 44 -9.92 17.22 9.34
N CYS A 45 -10.91 16.51 8.80
CA CYS A 45 -10.68 15.39 7.89
C CYS A 45 -10.47 15.84 6.43
N ARG A 46 -9.48 15.28 5.74
CA ARG A 46 -9.23 15.46 4.30
C ARG A 46 -8.93 14.12 3.64
N SER A 47 -9.17 13.99 2.35
CA SER A 47 -8.79 12.83 1.54
C SER A 47 -8.44 13.29 0.14
N ASP A 48 -7.54 12.57 -0.53
CA ASP A 48 -7.19 12.83 -1.92
C ASP A 48 -8.29 12.42 -2.90
N LYS A 49 -9.22 11.55 -2.47
CA LYS A 49 -10.36 11.14 -3.29
C LYS A 49 -11.32 12.31 -3.47
N ARG A 50 -11.43 12.82 -4.70
CA ARG A 50 -12.25 14.02 -4.99
C ARG A 50 -13.68 13.74 -5.41
N TYR A 51 -13.98 12.52 -5.81
CA TYR A 51 -15.27 12.15 -6.38
C TYR A 51 -15.83 10.89 -5.71
N ALA A 52 -17.16 10.86 -5.57
CA ALA A 52 -17.92 9.70 -5.16
C ALA A 52 -18.71 9.17 -6.36
N HIS A 53 -19.00 7.88 -6.33
CA HIS A 53 -19.93 7.24 -7.26
C HIS A 53 -21.26 6.96 -6.56
N ARG A 54 -22.31 6.73 -7.33
CA ARG A 54 -23.58 6.22 -6.80
C ARG A 54 -23.35 4.85 -6.17
N GLY A 55 -23.84 4.65 -4.95
CA GLY A 55 -23.65 3.42 -4.18
C GLY A 55 -22.66 3.58 -3.02
N VAL A 56 -21.98 2.50 -2.64
CA VAL A 56 -21.03 2.48 -1.52
C VAL A 56 -19.68 3.03 -1.95
N ASN A 57 -19.15 3.97 -1.18
CA ASN A 57 -17.86 4.61 -1.39
C ASN A 57 -16.97 4.35 -0.17
N LYS A 58 -15.74 3.94 -0.44
CA LYS A 58 -14.65 3.88 0.53
C LYS A 58 -13.67 5.01 0.24
N ILE A 59 -13.30 5.75 1.27
CA ILE A 59 -12.28 6.79 1.24
C ILE A 59 -11.26 6.56 2.35
N TYR A 60 -10.05 7.07 2.15
CA TYR A 60 -8.98 7.04 3.13
C TYR A 60 -8.65 8.48 3.48
N PHE A 61 -8.79 8.85 4.76
CA PHE A 61 -8.38 10.17 5.17
C PHE A 61 -6.86 10.29 5.15
N THR A 62 -6.38 11.49 4.84
CA THR A 62 -4.99 11.88 5.03
C THR A 62 -4.61 11.67 6.50
N ARG A 63 -3.32 11.52 6.75
CA ARG A 63 -2.79 11.25 8.09
C ARG A 63 -3.27 12.30 9.11
N LEU A 64 -3.78 11.84 10.24
CA LEU A 64 -4.33 12.61 11.34
C LEU A 64 -3.54 12.32 12.64
N LYS A 65 -3.34 13.33 13.49
CA LYS A 65 -2.68 13.15 14.81
C LYS A 65 -3.54 12.29 15.74
N GLU A 66 -2.91 11.68 16.75
CA GLU A 66 -3.62 11.12 17.91
C GLU A 66 -4.63 12.14 18.47
N GLY A 67 -5.83 11.69 18.82
CA GLY A 67 -6.88 12.54 19.41
C GLY A 67 -8.31 12.21 18.99
N ILE A 68 -9.24 13.05 19.47
CA ILE A 68 -10.69 12.93 19.24
C ILE A 68 -11.13 13.89 18.13
N TYR A 69 -11.88 13.36 17.16
CA TYR A 69 -12.38 14.09 15.99
C TYR A 69 -13.90 14.11 15.97
N SER A 70 -14.48 15.30 16.13
CA SER A 70 -15.94 15.53 16.19
C SER A 70 -16.46 16.56 15.17
N ASP A 71 -15.56 17.14 14.37
CA ASP A 71 -15.86 18.23 13.44
C ASP A 71 -15.90 17.78 11.96
N CYS A 72 -15.58 16.52 11.68
CA CYS A 72 -15.47 16.01 10.33
C CYS A 72 -16.84 15.85 9.65
N SER A 73 -16.96 16.34 8.41
CA SER A 73 -18.18 16.17 7.61
C SER A 73 -17.91 16.18 6.10
N LEU A 74 -18.87 15.62 5.36
CA LEU A 74 -18.85 15.50 3.90
C LEU A 74 -20.08 16.21 3.29
N GLN A 75 -19.89 16.77 2.11
CA GLN A 75 -20.98 17.22 1.23
C GLN A 75 -20.66 16.81 -0.19
N LEU A 76 -21.66 16.32 -0.93
CA LEU A 76 -21.53 16.01 -2.36
C LEU A 76 -22.04 17.19 -3.18
N ILE A 77 -21.42 17.47 -4.32
CA ILE A 77 -22.02 18.27 -5.39
C ILE A 77 -22.18 17.32 -6.58
N ASP A 78 -23.42 17.05 -6.99
CA ASP A 78 -23.69 16.18 -8.13
C ASP A 78 -23.27 16.81 -9.46
N ASP A 79 -23.29 16.02 -10.53
CA ASP A 79 -22.90 16.48 -11.87
C ASP A 79 -23.83 17.56 -12.45
N SER A 80 -25.03 17.72 -11.87
CA SER A 80 -25.96 18.81 -12.19
C SER A 80 -25.71 20.07 -11.36
N GLY A 81 -24.69 20.08 -10.49
CA GLY A 81 -24.32 21.20 -9.64
C GLY A 81 -25.14 21.31 -8.35
N ASN A 82 -25.99 20.33 -8.01
CA ASN A 82 -26.77 20.36 -6.78
C ASN A 82 -25.95 19.81 -5.61
N SER A 83 -25.79 20.61 -4.57
CA SER A 83 -25.18 20.16 -3.31
C SER A 83 -26.11 19.21 -2.56
N SER A 84 -25.59 18.18 -1.89
CA SER A 84 -26.32 17.35 -0.93
C SER A 84 -26.56 18.07 0.40
N GLU A 85 -27.36 17.46 1.28
CA GLU A 85 -27.25 17.75 2.71
C GLU A 85 -25.85 17.36 3.24
N ILE A 86 -25.42 17.99 4.33
CA ILE A 86 -24.14 17.66 4.97
C ILE A 86 -24.29 16.33 5.71
N LEU A 87 -23.39 15.39 5.44
CA LEU A 87 -23.21 14.19 6.24
C LEU A 87 -22.15 14.47 7.31
N TYR A 88 -22.59 14.55 8.56
CA TYR A 88 -21.68 14.58 9.71
C TYR A 88 -21.14 13.18 9.96
N ILE A 89 -19.81 13.08 10.04
CA ILE A 89 -19.15 11.81 10.36
C ILE A 89 -19.27 11.61 11.86
N SER A 90 -19.67 10.41 12.28
CA SER A 90 -19.73 10.07 13.70
C SER A 90 -18.38 10.31 14.37
N THR A 91 -18.39 10.90 15.57
CA THR A 91 -17.17 11.17 16.35
C THR A 91 -16.30 9.92 16.46
N PHE A 92 -14.99 10.09 16.29
CA PHE A 92 -14.03 8.99 16.32
C PHE A 92 -12.74 9.40 17.04
N GLU A 93 -11.96 8.40 17.45
CA GLU A 93 -10.73 8.58 18.22
C GLU A 93 -9.59 7.84 17.51
N ILE A 94 -8.46 8.53 17.36
CA ILE A 94 -7.19 7.94 16.94
C ILE A 94 -6.35 7.75 18.19
N ASP A 95 -6.03 6.50 18.50
CA ASP A 95 -5.16 6.07 19.60
C ASP A 95 -3.97 5.33 18.98
N ALA A 96 -2.97 6.10 18.53
CA ALA A 96 -1.88 5.57 17.73
C ALA A 96 -0.75 5.05 18.64
N PRO A 97 -0.09 3.93 18.30
CA PRO A 97 0.99 3.39 19.11
C PRO A 97 2.19 4.34 19.11
N LYS A 98 2.80 4.55 20.27
CA LYS A 98 4.11 5.22 20.45
C LYS A 98 5.28 4.26 20.20
N ARG A 99 5.08 2.97 20.49
CA ARG A 99 6.10 1.94 20.29
C ARG A 99 5.48 0.60 19.90
N LEU A 100 6.22 -0.18 19.13
CA LEU A 100 5.89 -1.55 18.76
C LEU A 100 7.10 -2.45 18.99
N PHE A 101 6.88 -3.60 19.64
CA PHE A 101 7.81 -4.70 19.70
C PHE A 101 7.28 -5.85 18.86
N GLU A 102 8.04 -6.24 17.83
CA GLU A 102 7.73 -7.41 17.00
C GLU A 102 8.69 -8.53 17.38
N THR A 103 8.17 -9.74 17.56
CA THR A 103 9.00 -10.94 17.75
C THR A 103 8.69 -11.93 16.64
N HIS A 104 9.71 -12.28 15.87
CA HIS A 104 9.64 -13.26 14.80
C HIS A 104 10.25 -14.57 15.28
N SER A 105 9.46 -15.62 15.41
CA SER A 105 9.93 -16.97 15.68
C SER A 105 9.71 -17.87 14.47
N PHE A 106 10.72 -18.70 14.17
CA PHE A 106 10.66 -19.74 13.18
C PHE A 106 10.90 -21.09 13.86
N ILE A 107 9.96 -22.02 13.66
CA ILE A 107 9.95 -23.34 14.25
C ILE A 107 9.95 -24.38 13.15
N GLU A 108 10.83 -25.37 13.28
CA GLU A 108 10.87 -26.57 12.44
C GLU A 108 10.33 -27.78 13.21
N TYR A 109 9.56 -28.62 12.51
CA TYR A 109 9.06 -29.88 13.04
C TYR A 109 9.85 -31.02 12.41
N HIS A 110 10.64 -31.72 13.22
CA HIS A 110 11.32 -32.93 12.80
C HIS A 110 10.57 -34.17 13.30
N ASP A 111 10.55 -35.22 12.49
CA ASP A 111 9.90 -36.48 12.82
C ASP A 111 10.49 -37.08 14.11
N GLY A 112 9.67 -37.14 15.17
CA GLY A 112 10.00 -37.82 16.42
C GLY A 112 10.72 -37.00 17.50
N SER A 113 11.13 -35.75 17.25
CA SER A 113 11.83 -34.91 18.25
C SER A 113 11.06 -33.68 18.74
N GLY A 114 9.87 -33.41 18.18
CA GLY A 114 9.05 -32.25 18.55
C GLY A 114 9.50 -30.94 17.90
N PRO A 115 8.83 -29.81 18.19
CA PRO A 115 9.15 -28.52 17.61
C PRO A 115 10.49 -27.98 18.12
N GLU A 116 11.34 -27.54 17.21
CA GLU A 116 12.59 -26.84 17.51
C GLU A 116 12.52 -25.39 16.99
N GLU A 117 12.66 -24.41 17.88
CA GLU A 117 12.82 -23.01 17.48
C GLU A 117 14.25 -22.77 17.01
N ILE A 118 14.43 -22.46 15.72
CA ILE A 118 15.78 -22.36 15.13
C ILE A 118 16.19 -20.93 14.78
N TYR A 119 15.24 -19.99 14.77
CA TYR A 119 15.49 -18.57 14.56
C TYR A 119 14.55 -17.69 15.40
N LEU A 120 15.12 -16.67 16.04
CA LEU A 120 14.40 -15.67 16.82
C LEU A 120 14.98 -14.28 16.54
N GLU A 121 14.14 -13.37 16.06
CA GLU A 121 14.47 -11.97 15.79
C GLU A 121 13.47 -11.06 16.51
N THR A 122 13.98 -9.96 17.06
CA THR A 122 13.14 -8.90 17.64
C THR A 122 13.33 -7.60 16.89
N ARG A 123 12.22 -6.89 16.65
CA ARG A 123 12.22 -5.55 16.09
C ARG A 123 11.56 -4.58 17.05
N THR A 124 12.13 -3.39 17.14
CA THR A 124 11.53 -2.28 17.87
C THR A 124 11.26 -1.15 16.90
N VAL A 125 10.04 -0.62 16.93
CA VAL A 125 9.63 0.52 16.12
C VAL A 125 9.10 1.61 17.05
N ASN A 126 9.63 2.81 16.94
CA ASN A 126 9.13 3.98 17.64
C ASN A 126 8.36 4.86 16.67
N PHE A 127 7.28 5.47 17.13
CA PHE A 127 6.45 6.36 16.32
C PHE A 127 6.34 7.75 16.96
N ASN A 128 6.07 8.76 16.13
CA ASN A 128 5.55 10.05 16.60
C ASN A 128 4.01 10.04 16.67
N ASP A 129 3.41 11.14 17.12
CA ASP A 129 1.95 11.29 17.28
C ASP A 129 1.14 11.21 15.97
N TYR A 130 1.83 11.23 14.82
CA TYR A 130 1.23 11.02 13.50
C TYR A 130 1.35 9.55 13.04
N GLY A 131 1.89 8.65 13.87
CA GLY A 131 2.17 7.25 13.53
C GLY A 131 3.31 7.09 12.52
N MET A 132 4.24 8.05 12.45
CA MET A 132 5.40 7.96 11.57
C MET A 132 6.57 7.36 12.34
N ILE A 133 7.31 6.46 11.68
CA ILE A 133 8.43 5.73 12.29
C ILE A 133 9.59 6.70 12.57
N THR A 134 9.85 7.02 13.84
CA THR A 134 10.98 7.87 14.25
C THR A 134 12.25 7.08 14.48
N ALA A 135 12.13 5.81 14.86
CA ALA A 135 13.26 4.91 14.95
C ALA A 135 12.84 3.48 14.67
N TYR A 136 13.77 2.71 14.13
CA TYR A 136 13.63 1.28 13.92
C TYR A 136 14.92 0.60 14.34
N SER A 137 14.82 -0.52 15.04
CA SER A 137 15.96 -1.38 15.33
C SER A 137 15.61 -2.85 15.16
N ARG A 138 16.61 -3.64 14.78
CA ARG A 138 16.51 -5.09 14.61
C ARG A 138 17.63 -5.78 15.35
N GLU A 139 17.31 -6.86 16.05
CA GLU A 139 18.26 -7.69 16.77
C GLU A 139 17.96 -9.18 16.55
N ILE A 140 19.00 -9.97 16.26
CA ILE A 140 18.91 -11.43 16.17
C ILE A 140 19.21 -12.01 17.55
N LYS A 141 18.27 -12.76 18.14
CA LYS A 141 18.39 -13.38 19.46
C LYS A 141 18.87 -14.82 19.42
N LYS A 142 18.50 -15.56 18.36
CA LYS A 142 18.87 -16.98 18.20
C LYS A 142 19.02 -17.33 16.71
N LYS A 143 20.01 -18.17 16.43
CA LYS A 143 20.25 -18.76 15.11
C LYS A 143 20.87 -20.17 15.28
N ALA A 144 20.33 -21.16 14.58
CA ALA A 144 20.92 -22.50 14.53
C ALA A 144 22.22 -22.55 13.69
N GLU A 145 23.13 -23.46 14.05
CA GLU A 145 24.33 -23.73 13.24
C GLU A 145 23.91 -24.22 11.85
N GLY A 146 24.43 -23.59 10.79
CA GLY A 146 24.10 -23.95 9.40
C GLY A 146 22.82 -23.33 8.84
N TRP A 147 22.15 -22.41 9.55
CA TRP A 147 21.02 -21.66 9.00
C TRP A 147 21.41 -20.94 7.70
N SER A 148 20.73 -21.32 6.62
CA SER A 148 20.94 -20.83 5.25
C SER A 148 19.95 -19.74 4.83
N GLY A 149 19.01 -19.38 5.71
CA GLY A 149 18.13 -18.24 5.47
C GLY A 149 18.91 -16.93 5.37
N ARG A 150 18.33 -15.92 4.72
CA ARG A 150 19.00 -14.62 4.53
C ARG A 150 19.31 -14.01 5.90
N ASP A 151 20.59 -14.00 6.26
CA ASP A 151 21.07 -13.21 7.39
C ASP A 151 20.85 -11.74 7.08
N THR A 152 20.06 -11.08 7.91
CA THR A 152 20.03 -9.62 7.95
C THR A 152 20.76 -9.19 9.19
N SER A 153 21.82 -8.41 9.03
CA SER A 153 22.58 -7.84 10.14
C SER A 153 21.67 -7.07 11.10
N ALA A 154 22.15 -6.91 12.34
CA ALA A 154 21.59 -5.91 13.22
C ALA A 154 21.58 -4.55 12.51
N TYR A 155 20.57 -3.75 12.81
CA TYR A 155 20.25 -2.58 12.00
C TYR A 155 19.58 -1.53 12.86
N LYS A 156 20.02 -0.29 12.73
CA LYS A 156 19.35 0.88 13.32
C LYS A 156 19.05 1.94 12.28
N GLN A 157 17.91 2.57 12.46
CA GLN A 157 17.49 3.72 11.68
C GLN A 157 16.87 4.77 12.58
N GLN A 158 17.16 6.03 12.28
CA GLN A 158 16.56 7.19 12.94
C GLN A 158 16.06 8.19 11.92
N ASN A 159 14.79 8.55 12.02
CA ASN A 159 14.15 9.48 11.10
C ASN A 159 13.80 10.78 11.83
N THR A 160 14.01 11.90 11.15
CA THR A 160 13.56 13.22 11.59
C THR A 160 12.48 13.73 10.66
N TYR A 161 11.57 14.54 11.19
CA TYR A 161 10.40 15.03 10.47
C TYR A 161 10.19 16.52 10.69
N ARG A 162 9.60 17.18 9.70
CA ARG A 162 8.97 18.50 9.82
C ARG A 162 7.72 18.42 10.69
N GLU A 163 7.28 19.58 11.18
CA GLU A 163 6.04 19.70 11.97
C GLU A 163 4.78 19.25 11.19
N ASP A 164 4.79 19.38 9.86
CA ASP A 164 3.71 18.94 8.97
C ASP A 164 3.77 17.43 8.64
N GLY A 165 4.69 16.67 9.24
CA GLY A 165 4.80 15.22 9.07
C GLY A 165 5.53 14.81 7.78
N LYS A 166 6.36 15.67 7.20
CA LYS A 166 7.24 15.30 6.08
C LYS A 166 8.63 14.90 6.59
N ILE A 167 9.20 13.81 6.07
CA ILE A 167 10.52 13.33 6.48
C ILE A 167 11.60 14.35 6.11
N LEU A 168 12.58 14.59 6.97
CA LEU A 168 13.71 15.49 6.69
C LEU A 168 14.99 14.71 6.48
N SER A 169 15.24 13.75 7.36
CA SER A 169 16.41 12.88 7.26
C SER A 169 16.14 11.49 7.81
N SER A 170 16.95 10.55 7.35
CA SER A 170 17.01 9.16 7.79
C SER A 170 18.48 8.79 7.93
N LEU A 171 18.90 8.52 9.16
CA LEU A 171 20.22 7.98 9.47
C LEU A 171 20.13 6.45 9.52
N ARG A 172 21.12 5.78 8.95
CA ARG A 172 21.21 4.32 8.85
C ARG A 172 22.53 3.85 9.43
N ASP A 173 22.43 2.89 10.33
CA ASP A 173 23.52 2.13 10.97
C ASP A 173 23.31 0.67 10.55
N GLY A 174 24.16 0.21 9.63
CA GLY A 174 23.96 -1.01 8.86
C GLY A 174 24.40 -2.28 9.58
N ASP A 175 25.27 -2.15 10.56
CA ASP A 175 25.82 -3.27 11.34
C ASP A 175 25.53 -3.17 12.86
N ASP A 176 24.85 -2.11 13.28
CA ASP A 176 24.49 -1.80 14.67
C ASP A 176 25.70 -1.60 15.59
N ASP A 177 26.82 -1.12 15.04
CA ASP A 177 28.02 -0.78 15.83
C ASP A 177 27.88 0.53 16.62
N GLY A 178 26.78 1.26 16.40
CA GLY A 178 26.46 2.53 17.03
C GLY A 178 26.91 3.76 16.23
N ILE A 179 27.47 3.57 15.04
CA ILE A 179 27.92 4.61 14.12
C ILE A 179 27.04 4.59 12.87
N PHE A 180 26.30 5.66 12.64
CA PHE A 180 25.53 5.81 11.39
C PHE A 180 26.47 6.05 10.20
N GLU A 181 26.40 5.22 9.16
CA GLU A 181 27.28 5.30 7.98
C GLU A 181 26.59 5.92 6.78
N GLN A 182 25.27 6.06 6.80
CA GLN A 182 24.51 6.68 5.71
C GLN A 182 23.45 7.64 6.23
N GLN A 183 23.30 8.75 5.54
CA GLN A 183 22.20 9.70 5.72
C GLN A 183 21.48 9.92 4.39
N THR A 184 20.17 9.77 4.40
CA THR A 184 19.30 10.27 3.33
C THR A 184 18.60 11.53 3.83
N SER A 185 18.54 12.57 3.01
CA SER A 185 17.88 13.85 3.33
C SER A 185 16.88 14.22 2.26
N TRP A 186 15.74 14.78 2.65
CA TRP A 186 14.66 15.19 1.76
C TRP A 186 14.51 16.70 1.79
N GLU A 187 14.60 17.30 0.62
CA GLU A 187 14.37 18.73 0.40
C GLU A 187 13.01 18.93 -0.29
N TYR A 188 12.34 20.03 0.05
CA TYR A 188 10.98 20.28 -0.42
C TYR A 188 10.84 21.65 -1.05
N SER A 189 10.05 21.70 -2.12
CA SER A 189 9.56 22.94 -2.72
C SER A 189 8.61 23.68 -1.77
N PRO A 190 8.34 24.99 -2.00
CA PRO A 190 7.43 25.77 -1.16
C PRO A 190 5.98 25.24 -1.09
N ASP A 191 5.52 24.56 -2.14
CA ASP A 191 4.23 23.87 -2.17
C ASP A 191 4.24 22.54 -1.37
N GLY A 192 5.42 22.14 -0.88
CA GLY A 192 5.65 20.94 -0.11
C GLY A 192 5.88 19.68 -0.94
N SER A 193 5.93 19.74 -2.27
CA SER A 193 6.40 18.62 -3.08
C SER A 193 7.89 18.34 -2.79
N ILE A 194 8.35 17.08 -2.96
CA ILE A 194 9.77 16.74 -2.78
C ILE A 194 10.53 17.41 -3.92
N ALA A 195 11.50 18.26 -3.64
CA ALA A 195 12.37 18.82 -4.68
C ALA A 195 13.51 17.85 -4.98
N GLN A 196 14.20 17.39 -3.92
CA GLN A 196 15.37 16.53 -4.04
C GLN A 196 15.45 15.54 -2.87
N ILE A 197 16.11 14.41 -3.11
CA ILE A 197 16.52 13.44 -2.11
C ILE A 197 18.03 13.23 -2.26
N ILE A 198 18.78 13.42 -1.18
CA ILE A 198 20.24 13.35 -1.20
C ILE A 198 20.68 12.24 -0.27
N THR A 199 21.42 11.27 -0.81
CA THR A 199 22.05 10.20 -0.04
C THR A 199 23.54 10.48 0.13
N ARG A 200 24.01 10.46 1.37
CA ARG A 200 25.40 10.73 1.77
C ARG A 200 25.97 9.54 2.53
N ASN A 201 27.20 9.17 2.20
CA ASN A 201 28.01 8.31 3.04
C ASN A 201 28.62 9.17 4.16
N LEU A 202 28.27 8.88 5.41
CA LEU A 202 28.71 9.66 6.57
C LEU A 202 30.17 9.39 6.96
N ILE A 203 30.74 8.26 6.55
CA ILE A 203 32.15 7.93 6.81
C ILE A 203 33.07 8.76 5.91
N SER A 204 32.80 8.80 4.59
CA SER A 204 33.59 9.62 3.66
C SER A 204 33.14 11.09 3.62
N GLY A 205 31.90 11.36 4.01
CA GLY A 205 31.26 12.66 3.87
C GLY A 205 30.80 12.97 2.44
N GLU A 206 30.96 12.05 1.48
CA GLU A 206 30.60 12.27 0.08
C GLU A 206 29.13 11.98 -0.20
N ILE A 207 28.54 12.73 -1.14
CA ILE A 207 27.22 12.42 -1.69
C ILE A 207 27.39 11.19 -2.58
N SER A 208 26.62 10.14 -2.32
CA SER A 208 26.62 8.95 -3.16
C SER A 208 25.64 9.09 -4.32
N GLU A 209 24.51 9.74 -4.08
CA GLU A 209 23.42 9.87 -5.06
C GLU A 209 22.53 11.07 -4.75
N THR A 210 22.01 11.72 -5.80
CA THR A 210 20.98 12.75 -5.71
C THR A 210 19.82 12.41 -6.63
N GLU A 211 18.60 12.35 -6.10
CA GLU A 211 17.34 12.19 -6.84
C GLU A 211 16.64 13.55 -6.92
N THR A 212 16.25 14.00 -8.11
CA THR A 212 15.52 15.26 -8.32
C THR A 212 14.15 14.98 -8.92
N HIS A 213 13.13 15.71 -8.48
CA HIS A 213 11.75 15.52 -8.94
C HIS A 213 11.21 16.76 -9.64
N ASN A 214 10.60 16.54 -10.80
CA ASN A 214 9.88 17.55 -11.56
C ASN A 214 8.39 17.20 -11.61
N TYR A 215 7.51 18.18 -11.40
CA TYR A 215 6.07 17.96 -11.32
C TYR A 215 5.31 18.75 -12.40
N SER A 216 4.14 18.22 -12.77
CA SER A 216 3.11 18.95 -13.48
C SER A 216 2.46 20.01 -12.58
N ASN A 217 1.73 20.96 -13.18
CA ASN A 217 0.96 21.95 -12.45
C ASN A 217 -0.13 21.36 -11.53
N ALA A 218 -0.50 20.09 -11.73
CA ALA A 218 -1.43 19.36 -10.87
C ALA A 218 -0.74 18.66 -9.67
N GLY A 219 0.58 18.82 -9.50
CA GLY A 219 1.37 18.23 -8.42
C GLY A 219 1.75 16.76 -8.64
N ARG A 220 1.72 16.26 -9.89
CA ARG A 220 2.09 14.87 -10.23
C ARG A 220 3.50 14.84 -10.85
N ASN A 221 4.35 13.88 -10.45
CA ASN A 221 5.70 13.72 -11.01
C ASN A 221 5.63 13.58 -12.53
N LEU A 222 6.45 14.29 -13.29
CA LEU A 222 6.62 14.11 -14.73
C LEU A 222 7.97 13.45 -15.05
N LEU A 223 8.99 13.78 -14.27
CA LEU A 223 10.35 13.30 -14.45
C LEU A 223 11.02 13.21 -13.08
N ILE A 224 11.72 12.10 -12.87
CA ILE A 224 12.66 11.90 -11.77
C ILE A 224 14.03 11.60 -12.39
N GLU A 225 15.08 12.24 -11.89
CA GLU A 225 16.44 12.06 -12.35
C GLU A 225 17.34 11.64 -11.19
N TRP A 226 18.18 10.64 -11.40
CA TRP A 226 19.21 10.23 -10.45
C TRP A 226 20.58 10.63 -10.97
N HIS A 227 21.36 11.27 -10.11
CA HIS A 227 22.71 11.71 -10.39
C HIS A 227 23.68 11.03 -9.42
N ASN A 228 24.84 10.61 -9.94
CA ASN A 228 25.90 9.99 -9.12
C ASN A 228 26.66 11.01 -8.27
N SER A 229 27.70 10.56 -7.55
CA SER A 229 28.56 11.40 -6.70
C SER A 229 29.27 12.56 -7.44
N ASN A 230 29.48 12.43 -8.75
CA ASN A 230 30.10 13.47 -9.58
C ASN A 230 29.07 14.47 -10.12
N GLY A 231 27.77 14.22 -9.92
CA GLY A 231 26.68 14.99 -10.48
C GLY A 231 26.33 14.60 -11.92
N ASP A 232 26.85 13.48 -12.44
CA ASP A 232 26.45 12.99 -13.76
C ASP A 232 25.08 12.30 -13.67
N LEU A 233 24.21 12.56 -14.65
CA LEU A 233 22.93 11.87 -14.79
C LEU A 233 23.18 10.39 -15.10
N ILE A 234 22.61 9.51 -14.29
CA ILE A 234 22.79 8.06 -14.41
C ILE A 234 21.49 7.30 -14.69
N LYS A 235 20.34 7.86 -14.32
CA LYS A 235 19.03 7.24 -14.55
C LYS A 235 17.95 8.30 -14.66
N THR A 236 16.93 8.04 -15.48
CA THR A 236 15.70 8.84 -15.50
C THR A 236 14.46 7.96 -15.37
N LYS A 237 13.38 8.55 -14.88
CA LYS A 237 12.05 7.95 -14.81
C LYS A 237 11.01 8.98 -15.19
N THR A 238 10.19 8.67 -16.20
CA THR A 238 9.19 9.59 -16.73
C THR A 238 7.78 9.06 -16.53
N TYR A 239 6.81 9.97 -16.48
CA TYR A 239 5.41 9.66 -16.28
C TYR A 239 4.52 10.46 -17.21
N THR A 240 3.48 9.82 -17.74
CA THR A 240 2.36 10.48 -18.41
C THR A 240 1.04 10.12 -17.75
N TYR A 241 0.07 11.02 -17.82
CA TYR A 241 -1.22 10.86 -17.16
C TYR A 241 -2.37 11.24 -18.09
N ASP A 242 -3.53 10.66 -17.82
CA ASP A 242 -4.79 11.20 -18.34
C ASP A 242 -5.26 12.43 -17.52
N TRP A 243 -6.40 12.97 -17.94
CA TRP A 243 -6.99 14.16 -17.31
C TRP A 243 -7.59 13.87 -15.92
N HIS A 244 -7.95 12.62 -15.61
CA HIS A 244 -8.35 12.19 -14.27
C HIS A 244 -7.16 12.04 -13.33
N GLY A 245 -5.98 11.71 -13.86
CA GLY A 245 -4.75 11.45 -13.14
C GLY A 245 -4.30 10.01 -13.06
N ASN A 246 -4.89 9.13 -13.86
CA ASN A 246 -4.40 7.78 -13.99
C ASN A 246 -3.09 7.80 -14.78
N THR A 247 -2.09 7.04 -14.33
CA THR A 247 -0.79 6.92 -15.01
C THR A 247 -0.96 6.11 -16.30
N LEU A 248 -0.83 6.78 -17.45
CA LEU A 248 -0.92 6.14 -18.76
C LEU A 248 0.38 5.45 -19.13
N GLU A 249 1.51 6.05 -18.78
CA GLU A 249 2.84 5.51 -19.06
C GLU A 249 3.79 5.82 -17.91
N VAL A 250 4.65 4.85 -17.60
CA VAL A 250 5.85 5.04 -16.80
C VAL A 250 7.02 4.39 -17.53
N ALA A 251 8.14 5.09 -17.64
CA ALA A 251 9.31 4.63 -18.37
C ALA A 251 10.60 4.93 -17.57
N ASP A 252 11.46 3.92 -17.44
CA ASP A 252 12.77 3.99 -16.81
C ASP A 252 13.86 3.87 -17.90
N ASP A 253 14.83 4.78 -17.87
CA ASP A 253 16.11 4.71 -18.58
C ASP A 253 17.17 4.58 -17.51
N ASP A 254 17.62 3.35 -17.25
CA ASP A 254 18.49 2.98 -16.13
C ASP A 254 19.95 3.43 -16.33
N TYR A 255 20.29 3.91 -17.52
CA TYR A 255 21.64 4.34 -17.89
C TYR A 255 21.72 5.79 -18.38
N ALA A 256 20.59 6.50 -18.41
CA ALA A 256 20.44 7.82 -18.99
C ALA A 256 21.00 7.92 -20.43
N ASP A 257 20.90 6.83 -21.20
CA ASP A 257 21.42 6.76 -22.57
C ASP A 257 20.40 7.26 -23.63
N GLY A 258 19.20 7.67 -23.17
CA GLY A 258 18.09 8.13 -23.99
C GLY A 258 17.25 6.99 -24.57
N ILE A 259 17.58 5.73 -24.24
CA ILE A 259 16.85 4.54 -24.65
C ILE A 259 16.13 3.99 -23.43
N ILE A 260 14.82 3.77 -23.55
CA ILE A 260 14.03 3.24 -22.44
C ILE A 260 14.35 1.77 -22.20
N ASP A 261 14.81 1.43 -20.99
CA ASP A 261 15.13 0.07 -20.58
C ASP A 261 13.90 -0.69 -20.09
N TRP A 262 12.97 0.01 -19.46
CA TRP A 262 11.70 -0.54 -19.00
C TRP A 262 10.57 0.47 -19.19
N ARG A 263 9.45 0.03 -19.77
CA ARG A 263 8.24 0.84 -19.91
C ARG A 263 7.01 0.04 -19.53
N GLU A 264 6.09 0.69 -18.84
CA GLU A 264 4.74 0.19 -18.61
C GLU A 264 3.72 1.16 -19.21
N VAL A 265 2.79 0.64 -20.01
CA VAL A 265 1.69 1.39 -20.60
C VAL A 265 0.37 0.81 -20.10
N SER A 266 -0.53 1.68 -19.64
CA SER A 266 -1.80 1.31 -19.03
C SER A 266 -2.98 2.05 -19.67
N THR A 267 -4.13 1.38 -19.69
CA THR A 267 -5.39 2.02 -20.11
C THR A 267 -6.47 1.81 -19.05
N PHE A 268 -7.42 2.74 -19.00
CA PHE A 268 -8.44 2.80 -17.95
C PHE A 268 -9.84 2.94 -18.57
N ASP A 269 -10.85 2.42 -17.88
CA ASP A 269 -12.24 2.67 -18.22
C ASP A 269 -12.72 4.05 -17.69
N GLN A 270 -13.99 4.38 -17.97
CA GLN A 270 -14.60 5.64 -17.52
C GLN A 270 -14.74 5.78 -15.99
N ASN A 271 -14.55 4.69 -15.24
CA ASN A 271 -14.63 4.65 -13.78
C ASN A 271 -13.22 4.57 -13.15
N ASP A 272 -12.16 4.88 -13.92
CA ASP A 272 -10.76 4.82 -13.50
C ASP A 272 -10.25 3.42 -13.12
N ASN A 273 -10.92 2.36 -13.58
CA ASN A 273 -10.39 1.00 -13.41
C ASN A 273 -9.40 0.70 -14.54
N GLN A 274 -8.21 0.19 -14.19
CA GLN A 274 -7.21 -0.23 -15.18
C GLN A 274 -7.72 -1.44 -15.96
N ILE A 275 -7.92 -1.33 -17.26
CA ILE A 275 -8.44 -2.42 -18.11
C ILE A 275 -7.35 -3.15 -18.90
N SER A 276 -6.18 -2.54 -19.07
CA SER A 276 -5.01 -3.19 -19.66
C SER A 276 -3.70 -2.66 -19.10
N ARG A 277 -2.66 -3.51 -19.16
CA ARG A 277 -1.27 -3.16 -18.88
C ARG A 277 -0.35 -3.85 -19.88
N GLN A 278 0.65 -3.15 -20.40
CA GLN A 278 1.69 -3.71 -21.25
C GLN A 278 3.07 -3.32 -20.74
N LEU A 279 3.95 -4.30 -20.58
CA LEU A 279 5.34 -4.10 -20.18
C LEU A 279 6.27 -4.31 -21.37
N TYR A 280 7.24 -3.42 -21.48
CA TYR A 280 8.32 -3.47 -22.47
C TYR A 280 9.64 -3.51 -21.73
N ARG A 281 10.58 -4.29 -22.25
CA ARG A 281 11.97 -4.24 -21.81
C ARG A 281 12.89 -4.14 -23.01
N ARG A 282 14.04 -3.51 -22.80
CA ARG A 282 15.12 -3.52 -23.77
C ARG A 282 15.64 -4.95 -23.96
N GLN A 283 15.58 -5.43 -25.20
CA GLN A 283 16.36 -6.59 -25.66
C GLN A 283 17.02 -6.25 -27.00
N GLN A 284 18.37 -6.29 -27.04
CA GLN A 284 19.17 -6.14 -28.26
C GLN A 284 18.78 -4.93 -29.15
N GLY A 285 18.42 -3.79 -28.55
CA GLY A 285 18.10 -2.56 -29.28
C GLY A 285 16.68 -2.49 -29.88
N SER A 286 15.77 -3.39 -29.48
CA SER A 286 14.34 -3.32 -29.81
C SER A 286 13.51 -3.29 -28.53
N GLU A 287 12.50 -2.41 -28.49
CA GLU A 287 11.46 -2.43 -27.45
C GLU A 287 10.48 -3.56 -27.78
N THR A 288 10.61 -4.69 -27.08
CA THR A 288 9.69 -5.81 -27.25
C THR A 288 8.69 -5.86 -26.09
N PRO A 289 7.39 -6.04 -26.36
CA PRO A 289 6.44 -6.34 -25.31
C PRO A 289 6.84 -7.65 -24.62
N THR A 290 7.11 -7.59 -23.31
CA THR A 290 7.46 -8.75 -22.50
C THR A 290 6.27 -9.30 -21.73
N GLU A 291 5.27 -8.48 -21.46
CA GLU A 291 4.03 -8.90 -20.82
C GLU A 291 2.84 -8.04 -21.28
N SER A 292 1.68 -8.66 -21.45
CA SER A 292 0.42 -7.98 -21.70
C SER A 292 -0.68 -8.55 -20.81
N CYS A 293 -1.35 -7.70 -20.06
CA CYS A 293 -2.43 -8.05 -19.15
C CYS A 293 -3.74 -7.33 -19.50
N SER A 294 -4.86 -7.97 -19.19
CA SER A 294 -6.22 -7.40 -19.28
C SER A 294 -7.02 -7.72 -18.02
N TYR A 295 -7.88 -6.80 -17.63
CA TYR A 295 -8.63 -6.86 -16.38
C TYR A 295 -10.12 -6.63 -16.62
N ARG A 296 -10.98 -7.31 -15.85
CA ARG A 296 -12.43 -7.13 -15.87
C ARG A 296 -12.96 -6.95 -14.46
N TYR A 297 -13.93 -6.06 -14.34
CA TYR A 297 -14.54 -5.69 -13.08
C TYR A 297 -16.04 -5.98 -13.09
N ASP A 298 -16.63 -6.20 -11.92
CA ASP A 298 -18.08 -6.24 -11.76
C ASP A 298 -18.70 -4.83 -11.66
N HIS A 299 -20.00 -4.75 -11.35
CA HIS A 299 -20.70 -3.47 -11.16
C HIS A 299 -20.18 -2.66 -9.95
N TYR A 300 -19.52 -3.30 -8.99
CA TYR A 300 -19.01 -2.70 -7.77
C TYR A 300 -17.48 -2.64 -7.81
N PRO A 301 -16.89 -1.89 -8.76
CA PRO A 301 -15.53 -2.03 -9.33
C PRO A 301 -14.56 -3.05 -8.66
N ARG A 302 -14.99 -4.30 -8.51
CA ARG A 302 -14.17 -5.38 -7.96
C ARG A 302 -13.63 -6.19 -9.12
N LEU A 303 -12.33 -6.46 -9.11
CA LEU A 303 -11.68 -7.28 -10.12
C LEU A 303 -12.28 -8.68 -10.10
N ILE A 304 -12.88 -9.14 -11.19
CA ILE A 304 -13.47 -10.49 -11.30
C ILE A 304 -12.63 -11.41 -12.16
N LYS A 305 -11.77 -10.85 -13.03
CA LYS A 305 -10.91 -11.63 -13.90
C LYS A 305 -9.68 -10.83 -14.31
N SER A 306 -8.52 -11.47 -14.31
CA SER A 306 -7.30 -10.99 -14.96
C SER A 306 -6.77 -12.05 -15.92
N ASN A 307 -6.17 -11.61 -17.03
CA ASN A 307 -5.47 -12.47 -17.98
C ASN A 307 -4.17 -11.80 -18.35
N CYS A 308 -3.05 -12.50 -18.21
CA CYS A 308 -1.73 -12.01 -18.59
C CYS A 308 -1.05 -12.98 -19.55
N ASN A 309 -0.20 -12.47 -20.42
CA ASN A 309 0.63 -13.24 -21.32
C ASN A 309 2.04 -12.68 -21.32
N ASN A 310 3.04 -13.53 -21.11
CA ASN A 310 4.45 -13.18 -21.14
C ASN A 310 5.26 -14.30 -21.81
N SER A 311 6.60 -14.22 -21.78
CA SER A 311 7.48 -15.21 -22.41
C SER A 311 7.35 -16.63 -21.86
N TRP A 312 6.77 -16.81 -20.68
CA TRP A 312 6.55 -18.10 -20.03
C TRP A 312 5.18 -18.71 -20.34
N GLY A 313 4.32 -17.94 -21.03
CA GLY A 313 2.99 -18.35 -21.44
C GLY A 313 1.89 -17.45 -20.90
N THR A 314 0.70 -18.03 -20.77
CA THR A 314 -0.52 -17.32 -20.36
C THR A 314 -0.90 -17.65 -18.93
N SER A 315 -1.40 -16.67 -18.19
CA SER A 315 -2.03 -16.86 -16.90
C SER A 315 -3.42 -16.24 -16.89
N GLU A 316 -4.35 -16.91 -16.22
CA GLU A 316 -5.71 -16.43 -16.00
C GLU A 316 -6.03 -16.57 -14.52
N THR A 317 -6.63 -15.53 -13.94
CA THR A 317 -7.09 -15.58 -12.55
C THR A 317 -8.54 -15.13 -12.47
N ILE A 318 -9.36 -15.91 -11.78
CA ILE A 318 -10.78 -15.66 -11.56
C ILE A 318 -11.01 -15.36 -10.08
N TYR A 319 -11.70 -14.26 -9.80
CA TYR A 319 -12.00 -13.82 -8.44
C TYR A 319 -13.49 -13.97 -8.15
N THR A 320 -13.81 -14.65 -7.05
CA THR A 320 -15.18 -14.85 -6.57
C THR A 320 -15.32 -14.26 -5.17
N TYR A 321 -16.33 -13.41 -5.00
CA TYR A 321 -16.61 -12.73 -3.73
C TYR A 321 -17.85 -13.31 -3.08
N GLY A 322 -17.74 -13.70 -1.82
CA GLY A 322 -18.86 -14.27 -1.05
C GLY A 322 -18.93 -13.77 0.39
N ARG A 323 -19.96 -14.24 1.09
CA ARG A 323 -20.19 -13.99 2.52
C ARG A 323 -20.50 -15.29 3.23
N SER A 324 -20.04 -15.39 4.47
CA SER A 324 -20.35 -16.44 5.43
C SER A 324 -20.90 -15.81 6.72
N GLU A 325 -21.32 -16.63 7.68
CA GLU A 325 -21.72 -16.15 9.01
C GLU A 325 -20.54 -15.49 9.76
N SER A 326 -19.31 -15.92 9.49
CA SER A 326 -18.08 -15.40 10.09
C SER A 326 -17.51 -14.15 9.42
N GLY A 327 -18.00 -13.76 8.23
CA GLY A 327 -17.50 -12.58 7.52
C GLY A 327 -17.65 -12.65 6.00
N SER A 328 -16.71 -12.05 5.27
CA SER A 328 -16.63 -12.17 3.81
C SER A 328 -15.47 -13.06 3.39
N PHE A 329 -15.50 -13.57 2.16
CA PHE A 329 -14.35 -14.25 1.59
C PHE A 329 -14.11 -13.82 0.14
N ILE A 330 -12.85 -13.93 -0.27
CA ILE A 330 -12.39 -13.76 -1.64
C ILE A 330 -11.74 -15.08 -2.03
N LYS A 331 -12.31 -15.75 -3.03
CA LYS A 331 -11.74 -16.95 -3.62
C LYS A 331 -11.07 -16.59 -4.95
N THR A 332 -9.81 -16.95 -5.08
CA THR A 332 -8.99 -16.73 -6.26
C THR A 332 -8.66 -18.08 -6.87
N VAL A 333 -8.98 -18.30 -8.15
CA VAL A 333 -8.62 -19.52 -8.88
C VAL A 333 -7.71 -19.13 -10.03
N SER A 334 -6.52 -19.70 -10.06
CA SER A 334 -5.46 -19.37 -11.01
C SER A 334 -5.21 -20.51 -11.98
N PHE A 335 -5.00 -20.17 -13.24
CA PHE A 335 -4.67 -21.08 -14.32
C PHE A 335 -3.39 -20.61 -15.01
N ASN A 336 -2.49 -21.54 -15.32
CA ASN A 336 -1.31 -21.32 -16.15
C ASN A 336 -1.42 -22.16 -17.42
N ASN A 337 -1.30 -21.53 -18.58
CA ASN A 337 -1.44 -22.18 -19.89
C ASN A 337 -2.73 -23.00 -20.05
N GLY A 338 -3.81 -22.57 -19.39
CA GLY A 338 -5.12 -23.22 -19.39
C GLY A 338 -5.30 -24.33 -18.35
N GLU A 339 -4.26 -24.66 -17.58
CA GLU A 339 -4.30 -25.69 -16.53
C GLU A 339 -4.40 -25.04 -15.14
N LEU A 340 -5.16 -25.66 -14.22
CA LEU A 340 -5.31 -25.17 -12.85
C LEU A 340 -3.95 -25.17 -12.14
N SER A 341 -3.49 -24.00 -11.70
CA SER A 341 -2.21 -23.85 -10.98
C SER A 341 -2.38 -23.69 -9.48
N GLY A 342 -3.53 -23.13 -9.04
CA GLY A 342 -3.80 -23.00 -7.62
C GLY A 342 -5.13 -22.35 -7.31
N THR A 343 -5.53 -22.45 -6.05
CA THR A 343 -6.69 -21.76 -5.48
C THR A 343 -6.29 -21.15 -4.15
N ASP A 344 -6.65 -19.89 -3.94
CA ASP A 344 -6.49 -19.21 -2.65
C ASP A 344 -7.85 -18.77 -2.12
N ILE A 345 -8.04 -18.86 -0.81
CA ILE A 345 -9.24 -18.34 -0.13
C ILE A 345 -8.81 -17.41 0.99
N GLU A 346 -9.15 -16.14 0.84
CA GLU A 346 -8.97 -15.11 1.85
C GLU A 346 -10.27 -14.91 2.63
N TYR A 347 -10.25 -15.16 3.93
CA TYR A 347 -11.37 -14.90 4.83
C TYR A 347 -11.16 -13.58 5.56
N GLN A 348 -12.19 -12.76 5.59
CA GLN A 348 -12.15 -11.42 6.17
C GLN A 348 -13.20 -11.28 7.28
N ASN A 349 -12.84 -10.62 8.38
CA ASN A 349 -13.77 -10.27 9.43
C ASN A 349 -14.77 -9.18 8.98
N GLN A 350 -15.70 -8.79 9.86
CA GLN A 350 -16.67 -7.74 9.56
C GLN A 350 -16.04 -6.36 9.32
N ARG A 351 -14.81 -6.10 9.80
CA ARG A 351 -14.05 -4.89 9.50
C ARG A 351 -13.42 -4.91 8.11
N GLY A 352 -13.42 -6.06 7.42
CA GLY A 352 -12.79 -6.27 6.12
C GLY A 352 -11.29 -6.58 6.23
N GLN A 353 -10.82 -6.98 7.42
CA GLN A 353 -9.44 -7.38 7.66
C GLN A 353 -9.31 -8.89 7.44
N THR A 354 -8.28 -9.31 6.73
CA THR A 354 -7.95 -10.72 6.50
C THR A 354 -7.66 -11.40 7.82
N VAL A 355 -8.39 -12.46 8.17
CA VAL A 355 -8.14 -13.25 9.39
C VAL A 355 -7.52 -14.60 9.09
N ARG A 356 -7.71 -15.09 7.87
CA ARG A 356 -7.17 -16.37 7.41
C ARG A 356 -6.98 -16.34 5.91
N LEU A 357 -5.88 -16.91 5.42
CA LEU A 357 -5.62 -17.18 4.02
C LEU A 357 -5.24 -18.65 3.88
N GLU A 358 -5.91 -19.35 2.98
CA GLU A 358 -5.64 -20.76 2.66
C GLU A 358 -5.21 -20.87 1.22
N SER A 359 -4.11 -21.57 0.97
CA SER A 359 -3.61 -21.85 -0.38
C SER A 359 -3.72 -23.34 -0.70
N PHE A 360 -4.11 -23.64 -1.94
CA PHE A 360 -4.23 -25.00 -2.47
C PHE A 360 -3.48 -25.06 -3.80
N TYR A 361 -2.53 -25.98 -3.92
CA TYR A 361 -1.75 -26.20 -5.15
C TYR A 361 -2.20 -27.49 -5.80
N GLU A 362 -2.67 -27.44 -7.05
CA GLU A 362 -3.04 -28.66 -7.81
C GLU A 362 -3.91 -29.67 -7.00
N GLU A 363 -4.81 -29.16 -6.14
CA GLU A 363 -5.71 -29.92 -5.23
C GLU A 363 -5.11 -30.42 -3.89
N ASP A 364 -3.84 -30.18 -3.63
CA ASP A 364 -3.17 -30.45 -2.35
C ASP A 364 -3.34 -29.28 -1.37
N ASN A 365 -3.43 -29.59 -0.06
CA ASN A 365 -3.36 -28.58 0.99
C ASN A 365 -1.98 -27.90 0.96
N GLY A 366 -2.00 -26.60 0.68
CA GLY A 366 -0.86 -25.69 0.79
C GLY A 366 -0.79 -25.04 2.18
N PRO A 367 -0.04 -23.94 2.32
CA PRO A 367 0.11 -23.25 3.59
C PRO A 367 -1.20 -22.58 4.04
N THR A 368 -1.33 -22.44 5.35
CA THR A 368 -2.39 -21.65 5.98
C THR A 368 -1.76 -20.47 6.73
N PHE A 369 -2.34 -19.30 6.55
CA PHE A 369 -1.91 -18.08 7.24
C PHE A 369 -3.05 -17.57 8.10
N THR A 370 -2.78 -17.27 9.37
CA THR A 370 -3.78 -16.74 10.30
C THR A 370 -3.31 -15.40 10.84
N PHE A 371 -4.24 -14.45 10.93
CA PHE A 371 -3.98 -13.09 11.37
C PHE A 371 -4.94 -12.72 12.50
N SER A 372 -4.38 -12.27 13.60
CA SER A 372 -5.11 -11.77 14.77
C SER A 372 -4.89 -10.27 14.91
N TYR A 373 -5.90 -9.59 15.43
CA TYR A 373 -5.89 -8.14 15.64
C TYR A 373 -6.23 -7.81 17.08
N ASP A 374 -5.72 -6.70 17.59
CA ASP A 374 -6.19 -6.10 18.84
C ASP A 374 -7.54 -5.36 18.64
N GLU A 375 -8.08 -4.79 19.71
CA GLU A 375 -9.37 -4.08 19.69
C GLU A 375 -9.33 -2.84 18.78
N LEU A 376 -8.15 -2.25 18.60
CA LEU A 376 -7.88 -1.06 17.79
C LEU A 376 -7.64 -1.40 16.31
N GLY A 377 -7.58 -2.69 15.98
CA GLY A 377 -7.44 -3.21 14.62
C GLY A 377 -5.99 -3.34 14.14
N ASN A 378 -5.01 -3.20 15.04
CA ASN A 378 -3.61 -3.45 14.74
C ASN A 378 -3.30 -4.95 14.84
N PHE A 379 -2.33 -5.45 14.07
CA PHE A 379 -1.96 -6.87 14.13
C PHE A 379 -1.47 -7.23 15.52
N SER A 380 -1.98 -8.28 16.14
CA SER A 380 -1.48 -8.78 17.44
C SER A 380 -0.65 -10.06 17.27
N ARG A 381 -0.99 -10.88 16.27
CA ARG A 381 -0.30 -12.12 15.96
C ARG A 381 -0.52 -12.53 14.51
N THR A 382 0.54 -13.01 13.86
CA THR A 382 0.47 -13.65 12.55
C THR A 382 1.12 -15.02 12.63
N GLU A 383 0.47 -16.02 12.07
CA GLU A 383 0.96 -17.40 12.00
C GLU A 383 1.00 -17.84 10.55
N PHE A 384 2.14 -18.39 10.12
CA PHE A 384 2.34 -19.00 8.83
C PHE A 384 2.61 -20.48 9.06
N GLU A 385 1.68 -21.34 8.66
CA GLU A 385 1.79 -22.78 8.83
C GLU A 385 2.10 -23.43 7.48
N PHE A 386 3.23 -24.12 7.42
CA PHE A 386 3.64 -24.96 6.30
C PHE A 386 3.64 -26.42 6.75
N ARG A 387 3.85 -27.35 5.80
CA ARG A 387 3.82 -28.80 6.09
C ARG A 387 4.79 -29.23 7.19
N THR A 388 5.97 -28.60 7.27
CA THR A 388 7.05 -29.00 8.18
C THR A 388 7.58 -27.86 9.04
N THR A 389 7.07 -26.64 8.87
CA THR A 389 7.57 -25.45 9.56
C THR A 389 6.43 -24.52 9.94
N SER A 390 6.64 -23.71 10.97
CA SER A 390 5.75 -22.62 11.32
C SER A 390 6.54 -21.35 11.60
N ILE A 391 5.95 -20.21 11.23
CA ILE A 391 6.47 -18.89 11.55
C ILE A 391 5.41 -18.19 12.38
N THR A 392 5.78 -17.69 13.56
CA THR A 392 4.91 -16.83 14.35
C THR A 392 5.53 -15.45 14.45
N ILE A 393 4.73 -14.42 14.20
CA ILE A 393 5.08 -13.04 14.49
C ILE A 393 4.12 -12.53 15.54
N THR A 394 4.63 -12.07 16.68
CA THR A 394 3.81 -11.41 17.71
C THR A 394 4.12 -9.92 17.73
N PHE A 395 3.09 -9.13 18.02
CA PHE A 395 3.15 -7.67 18.02
C PHE A 395 2.65 -7.15 19.36
N GLN A 396 3.46 -6.31 20.01
CA GLN A 396 3.11 -5.66 21.28
C GLN A 396 3.23 -4.16 21.14
N TYR A 397 2.11 -3.45 21.25
CA TYR A 397 2.04 -2.01 21.13
C TYR A 397 2.04 -1.32 22.49
N GLU A 398 2.77 -0.22 22.61
CA GLU A 398 2.64 0.75 23.68
C GLU A 398 1.97 2.00 23.09
N TYR A 399 0.83 2.37 23.66
CA TYR A 399 0.01 3.51 23.23
C TYR A 399 0.31 4.78 24.02
#